data_AF-A0A0C2SLM8-F1
#
_entry.id   AF-A0A0C2SLM8-F1
#
_cell.length_a   1.000
_cell.length_b   1.000
_cell.length_c   1.000
_cell.angle_alpha   90.00
_cell.angle_beta   90.00
_cell.angle_gamma   90.00
#
_symmetry.space_group_name_H-M   'P 1'
#
loop_
_entity.id
_entity.type
_entity.pdbx_description
1 polymer ?
#
loop_
_entity_poly.entity_id
_entity_poly.type
_entity_poly.pdbx_seq_one_letter_code
_entity_poly.pdbx_strand_id
1 'polypeptide(L)'
;MHTESHYWHTIAKLGDAKTKAEHKSIVKSTGISRMPLTAASCAFLHPSFYPLDPFHLFFENIVPHIWDIWTIHSETDELGHLNREKAEKFGELVGKAMSTLPPSFCGAVRDPYLKRQSQYKAFEWMALTYWYIVPIGCELGFNSLILQNFASLAKIIETAMTISP
;
A
#
# COMPACT_ATOMS: atom_id res chain seq x y z
N MET A 1 1.25 10.62 -23.30
CA MET A 1 1.54 9.37 -22.57
C MET A 1 3.05 9.29 -22.39
N HIS A 2 3.56 9.29 -21.16
CA HIS A 2 5.01 9.20 -20.93
C HIS A 2 5.45 7.75 -21.14
N THR A 3 6.39 7.54 -22.06
CA THR A 3 6.98 6.22 -22.36
C THR A 3 8.40 6.13 -21.81
N GLU A 4 8.93 4.92 -21.71
CA GLU A 4 10.32 4.71 -21.32
C GLU A 4 11.30 5.44 -22.25
N SER A 5 11.08 5.38 -23.57
CA SER A 5 11.91 6.10 -24.55
C SER A 5 11.91 7.61 -24.31
N HIS A 6 10.76 8.18 -23.91
CA HIS A 6 10.64 9.60 -23.57
C HIS A 6 11.47 9.95 -22.32
N TYR A 7 11.47 9.07 -21.32
CA TYR A 7 12.27 9.24 -20.11
C TYR A 7 13.78 9.28 -20.44
N TRP A 8 14.29 8.28 -21.15
CA TRP A 8 15.73 8.20 -21.49
C TRP A 8 16.18 9.36 -22.37
N HIS A 9 15.34 9.79 -23.32
CA HIS A 9 15.65 10.97 -24.13
C HIS A 9 15.73 12.25 -23.29
N THR A 10 14.90 12.36 -22.25
CA THR A 10 14.94 13.49 -21.31
C THR A 10 16.20 13.44 -20.44
N ILE A 11 16.63 12.25 -20.00
CA ILE A 11 17.90 12.08 -19.27
C ILE A 11 19.09 12.52 -20.11
N ALA A 12 19.15 12.13 -21.38
CA ALA A 12 20.21 12.58 -22.29
C ALA A 12 20.24 14.11 -22.43
N LYS A 13 19.06 14.73 -22.64
CA LYS A 13 18.93 16.20 -22.70
C LYS A 13 19.39 16.91 -21.44
N LEU A 14 19.14 16.34 -20.27
CA LEU A 14 19.61 16.88 -18.99
C LEU A 14 21.14 16.77 -18.86
N GLY A 15 21.73 15.67 -19.35
CA GLY A 15 23.18 15.47 -19.40
C GLY A 15 23.89 16.44 -20.35
N ASP A 16 23.24 16.81 -21.45
CA ASP A 16 23.78 17.72 -22.47
C ASP A 16 23.54 19.22 -22.17
N ALA A 17 22.76 19.54 -21.14
CA ALA A 17 22.43 20.93 -20.78
C ALA A 17 23.69 21.69 -20.33
N LYS A 18 24.02 22.79 -21.03
CA LYS A 18 25.25 23.55 -20.78
C LYS A 18 25.08 24.61 -19.69
N THR A 19 23.84 24.98 -19.39
CA THR A 19 23.52 26.00 -18.39
C THR A 19 22.48 25.53 -17.39
N LYS A 20 22.51 26.12 -16.18
CA LYS A 20 21.48 25.90 -15.15
C LYS A 20 20.08 26.33 -15.61
N ALA A 21 19.99 27.30 -16.51
CA ALA A 21 18.73 27.80 -17.05
C ALA A 21 18.08 26.77 -18.00
N GLU A 22 18.86 26.20 -18.92
CA GLU A 22 18.41 25.12 -19.80
C GLU A 22 17.97 23.90 -18.99
N HIS A 23 18.78 23.50 -17.99
CA HIS A 23 18.43 22.41 -17.10
C HIS A 23 17.08 22.66 -16.40
N LYS A 24 16.87 23.84 -15.79
CA LYS A 24 15.58 24.19 -15.16
C LYS A 24 14.41 24.17 -16.14
N SER A 25 14.61 24.60 -17.38
CA SER A 25 13.57 24.58 -18.42
C SER A 25 13.14 23.14 -18.77
N ILE A 26 14.10 22.23 -18.90
CA ILE A 26 13.85 20.81 -19.17
C ILE A 26 13.12 20.17 -17.98
N VAL A 27 13.58 20.38 -16.74
CA VAL A 27 12.90 19.85 -15.54
C VAL A 27 11.46 20.37 -15.45
N LYS A 28 11.25 21.67 -15.69
CA LYS A 28 9.92 22.28 -15.62
C LYS A 28 8.95 21.71 -16.65
N SER A 29 9.43 21.40 -17.86
CA SER A 29 8.59 20.90 -18.96
C SER A 29 8.35 19.39 -18.91
N THR A 30 9.22 18.62 -18.26
CA THR A 30 9.16 17.15 -18.25
C THR A 30 8.87 16.55 -16.89
N GLY A 31 9.07 17.29 -15.79
CA GLY A 31 9.02 16.78 -14.42
C GLY A 31 10.21 15.91 -14.02
N ILE A 32 11.10 15.56 -14.96
CA ILE A 32 12.26 14.70 -14.72
C ILE A 32 13.45 15.58 -14.33
N SER A 33 14.05 15.31 -13.17
CA SER A 33 15.08 16.18 -12.59
C SER A 33 16.52 15.73 -12.85
N ARG A 34 16.78 14.42 -12.94
CA ARG A 34 18.08 13.79 -13.18
C ARG A 34 17.95 12.28 -13.29
N MET A 35 19.01 11.61 -13.74
CA MET A 35 19.12 10.15 -13.63
C MET A 35 19.27 9.77 -12.14
N PRO A 36 18.40 8.90 -11.59
CA PRO A 36 18.56 8.37 -10.25
C PRO A 36 19.88 7.62 -10.13
N LEU A 37 20.59 7.82 -9.02
CA LEU A 37 21.85 7.12 -8.74
C LEU A 37 21.68 5.59 -8.79
N THR A 38 20.49 5.12 -8.39
CA THR A 38 20.10 3.71 -8.38
C THR A 38 19.96 3.13 -9.79
N ALA A 39 19.65 3.93 -10.80
CA ALA A 39 19.61 3.50 -12.20
C ALA A 39 20.99 3.57 -12.88
N ALA A 40 21.91 4.37 -12.33
CA ALA A 40 23.22 4.63 -12.92
C ALA A 40 24.34 3.71 -12.42
N SER A 41 24.16 3.07 -11.26
CA SER A 41 25.22 2.33 -10.57
C SER A 41 24.95 0.82 -10.58
N CYS A 42 25.82 0.06 -11.24
CA CYS A 42 25.82 -1.41 -11.18
C CYS A 42 26.14 -1.94 -9.77
N ALA A 43 26.72 -1.08 -8.91
CA ALA A 43 27.00 -1.40 -7.50
C ALA A 43 25.76 -1.18 -6.61
N PHE A 44 24.71 -0.53 -7.12
CA PHE A 44 23.45 -0.42 -6.41
C PHE A 44 22.63 -1.69 -6.67
N LEU A 45 22.83 -2.70 -5.84
CA LEU A 45 21.87 -3.79 -5.69
C LEU A 45 20.74 -3.27 -4.81
N HIS A 46 19.51 -3.27 -5.33
CA HIS A 46 18.38 -2.97 -4.48
C HIS A 46 18.34 -4.00 -3.34
N PRO A 47 18.38 -3.57 -2.06
CA PRO A 47 18.40 -4.50 -0.94
C PRO A 47 17.12 -5.34 -0.96
N SER A 48 17.26 -6.65 -1.09
CA SER A 48 16.13 -7.58 -1.10
C SER A 48 15.38 -7.68 0.23
N PHE A 49 15.92 -7.08 1.27
CA PHE A 49 15.34 -7.00 2.61
C PHE A 49 14.58 -5.68 2.87
N TYR A 50 14.62 -4.72 1.93
CA TYR A 50 13.87 -3.48 2.06
C TYR A 50 12.73 -3.52 1.03
N PRO A 51 11.46 -3.39 1.44
CA PRO A 51 10.41 -3.16 0.45
C PRO A 51 10.78 -1.89 -0.31
N LEU A 52 10.86 -1.93 -1.65
CA LEU A 52 10.90 -0.73 -2.50
C LEU A 52 9.90 0.26 -1.92
N ASP A 53 10.36 1.47 -1.60
CA ASP A 53 9.57 2.56 -1.05
C ASP A 53 8.12 2.64 -1.60
N PRO A 54 7.82 2.50 -2.92
CA PRO A 54 6.42 2.48 -3.39
C PRO A 54 5.51 1.35 -2.84
N PHE A 55 6.02 0.29 -2.21
CA PHE A 55 5.18 -0.82 -1.72
C PHE A 55 4.34 -0.48 -0.49
N HIS A 56 4.71 0.53 0.31
CA HIS A 56 3.81 1.00 1.38
C HIS A 56 2.51 1.59 0.80
N LEU A 57 2.53 2.05 -0.46
CA LEU A 57 1.37 2.63 -1.13
C LEU A 57 0.25 1.61 -1.32
N PHE A 58 0.54 0.31 -1.42
CA PHE A 58 -0.52 -0.71 -1.44
C PHE A 58 -1.36 -0.64 -0.15
N PHE A 59 -0.69 -0.51 0.99
CA PHE A 59 -1.35 -0.43 2.29
C PHE A 59 -1.94 0.95 2.58
N GLU A 60 -1.40 2.03 2.00
CA GLU A 60 -1.95 3.38 2.19
C GLU A 60 -3.07 3.74 1.22
N ASN A 61 -3.19 3.07 0.07
CA ASN A 61 -4.16 3.44 -0.96
C ASN A 61 -5.19 2.36 -1.26
N ILE A 62 -4.83 1.06 -1.24
CA ILE A 62 -5.78 0.00 -1.60
C ILE A 62 -6.63 -0.41 -0.41
N VAL A 63 -5.98 -0.89 0.66
CA VAL A 63 -6.66 -1.44 1.84
C VAL A 63 -7.58 -0.42 2.53
N PRO A 64 -7.21 0.87 2.68
CA PRO A 64 -8.09 1.85 3.29
C PRO A 64 -9.29 2.15 2.40
N HIS A 65 -9.12 2.09 1.08
CA HIS A 65 -10.21 2.30 0.13
C HIS A 65 -11.18 1.12 0.13
N ILE A 66 -10.67 -0.11 0.22
CA ILE A 66 -11.51 -1.31 0.41
C ILE A 66 -12.30 -1.21 1.71
N TRP A 67 -11.66 -0.79 2.80
CA TRP A 67 -12.34 -0.56 4.07
C TRP A 67 -13.46 0.46 3.94
N ASP A 68 -13.22 1.59 3.27
CA ASP A 68 -14.24 2.62 3.04
C ASP A 68 -15.37 2.13 2.12
N ILE A 69 -15.06 1.29 1.11
CA ILE A 69 -16.08 0.65 0.29
C ILE A 69 -17.00 -0.19 1.18
N TRP A 70 -16.43 -1.05 2.04
CA TRP A 70 -17.22 -1.91 2.90
C TRP A 70 -18.01 -1.16 3.98
N THR A 71 -17.52 -0.02 4.47
CA THR A 71 -18.10 0.64 5.67
C THR A 71 -18.86 1.93 5.39
N ILE A 72 -18.55 2.63 4.28
CA ILE A 72 -19.07 3.97 3.99
C ILE A 72 -19.82 3.98 2.65
N HIS A 73 -19.25 3.36 1.61
CA HIS A 73 -19.75 3.54 0.25
C HIS A 73 -20.67 2.42 -0.25
N SER A 74 -20.76 1.31 0.49
CA SER A 74 -21.62 0.19 0.10
C SER A 74 -23.06 0.33 0.60
N GLU A 75 -23.99 -0.19 -0.19
CA GLU A 75 -25.41 -0.27 0.13
C GLU A 75 -25.74 -1.57 0.88
N THR A 76 -26.80 -1.59 1.67
CA THR A 76 -27.10 -2.68 2.62
C THR A 76 -27.38 -4.04 1.97
N ASP A 77 -27.72 -4.07 0.69
CA ASP A 77 -27.97 -5.26 -0.11
C ASP A 77 -26.72 -5.76 -0.85
N GLU A 78 -25.63 -4.98 -0.85
CA GLU A 78 -24.37 -5.39 -1.45
C GLU A 78 -23.63 -6.43 -0.60
N LEU A 79 -23.04 -7.43 -1.26
CA LEU A 79 -22.32 -8.53 -0.59
C LEU A 79 -21.16 -8.07 0.29
N GLY A 80 -20.54 -6.93 -0.06
CA GLY A 80 -19.42 -6.33 0.65
C GLY A 80 -19.83 -5.40 1.79
N HIS A 81 -21.13 -5.19 2.01
CA HIS A 81 -21.58 -4.23 3.00
C HIS A 81 -21.31 -4.69 4.42
N LEU A 82 -20.53 -3.87 5.12
CA LEU A 82 -20.23 -4.04 6.53
C LEU A 82 -21.08 -3.04 7.32
N ASN A 83 -22.13 -3.56 7.94
CA ASN A 83 -22.93 -2.74 8.84
C ASN A 83 -22.08 -2.24 10.02
N ARG A 84 -22.57 -1.17 10.67
CA ARG A 84 -21.88 -0.51 11.78
C ARG A 84 -21.48 -1.46 12.91
N GLU A 85 -22.38 -2.38 13.28
CA GLU A 85 -22.16 -3.34 14.37
C GLU A 85 -20.99 -4.28 14.05
N LYS A 86 -20.95 -4.86 12.84
CA LYS A 86 -19.84 -5.70 12.38
C LYS A 86 -18.53 -4.91 12.28
N ALA A 87 -18.59 -3.66 11.80
CA ALA A 87 -17.41 -2.79 11.71
C ALA A 87 -16.80 -2.51 13.09
N GLU A 88 -17.64 -2.17 14.06
CA GLU A 88 -17.23 -1.93 15.44
C GLU A 88 -16.67 -3.21 16.07
N LYS A 89 -17.33 -4.36 15.84
CA LYS A 89 -16.85 -5.64 16.36
C LYS A 89 -15.52 -6.07 15.76
N PHE A 90 -15.33 -5.81 14.46
CA PHE A 90 -14.06 -6.03 13.78
C PHE A 90 -12.96 -5.20 14.45
N GLY A 91 -13.23 -3.91 14.69
CA GLY A 91 -12.33 -2.99 15.38
C GLY A 91 -11.90 -3.48 16.77
N GLU A 92 -12.86 -3.93 17.57
CA GLU A 92 -12.65 -4.48 18.91
C GLU A 92 -11.75 -5.73 18.86
N LEU A 93 -11.99 -6.63 17.91
CA LEU A 93 -11.21 -7.87 17.75
C LEU A 93 -9.77 -7.59 17.33
N VAL A 94 -9.54 -6.60 16.45
CA VAL A 94 -8.17 -6.15 16.11
C VAL A 94 -7.45 -5.64 17.36
N GLY A 95 -8.12 -4.79 18.15
CA GLY A 95 -7.54 -4.28 19.39
C GLY A 95 -7.19 -5.38 20.40
N LYS A 96 -8.01 -6.43 20.49
CA LYS A 96 -7.76 -7.60 21.34
C LYS A 96 -6.62 -8.48 20.82
N ALA A 97 -6.55 -8.68 19.50
CA ALA A 97 -5.53 -9.50 18.84
C ALA A 97 -4.11 -8.97 19.07
N MET A 98 -3.95 -7.68 19.38
CA MET A 98 -2.63 -7.13 19.73
C MET A 98 -1.94 -7.82 20.90
N SER A 99 -2.70 -8.40 21.83
CA SER A 99 -2.13 -9.17 22.94
C SER A 99 -1.44 -10.47 22.49
N THR A 100 -1.71 -10.94 21.27
CA THR A 100 -1.14 -12.19 20.73
C THR A 100 0.08 -11.96 19.84
N LEU A 101 0.38 -10.70 19.48
CA LEU A 101 1.51 -10.36 18.62
C LEU A 101 2.68 -9.81 19.46
N PRO A 102 3.88 -10.41 19.42
CA PRO A 102 4.99 -9.93 20.22
C PRO A 102 5.40 -8.51 19.77
N PRO A 103 5.62 -7.56 20.71
CA PRO A 103 5.96 -6.17 20.38
C PRO A 103 7.24 -5.98 19.57
N SER A 104 8.09 -7.00 19.50
CA SER A 104 9.30 -7.01 18.68
C SER A 104 9.03 -7.08 17.17
N PHE A 105 7.84 -7.54 16.75
CA PHE A 105 7.50 -7.69 15.32
C PHE A 105 6.87 -6.43 14.73
N CYS A 106 5.98 -5.75 15.44
CA CYS A 106 5.45 -4.44 15.03
C CYS A 106 4.93 -3.62 16.20
N GLY A 107 4.69 -2.32 15.95
CA GLY A 107 3.98 -1.44 16.87
C GLY A 107 2.51 -1.81 17.04
N ALA A 108 1.81 -1.11 17.93
CA ALA A 108 0.39 -1.37 18.19
C ALA A 108 -0.47 -1.15 16.93
N VAL A 109 -1.22 -2.18 16.53
CA VAL A 109 -2.26 -2.14 15.49
C VAL A 109 -3.56 -1.73 16.15
N ARG A 110 -4.02 -0.52 15.82
CA ARG A 110 -5.17 0.09 16.49
C ARG A 110 -6.48 -0.38 15.85
N ASP A 111 -7.60 -0.13 16.53
CA ASP A 111 -8.94 -0.36 16.00
C ASP A 111 -9.17 0.46 14.72
N PRO A 112 -9.37 -0.16 13.53
CA PRO A 112 -9.63 0.56 12.29
C PRO A 112 -10.96 1.30 12.28
N TYR A 113 -12.01 0.81 12.92
CA TYR A 113 -13.31 1.49 12.98
C TYR A 113 -13.19 2.83 13.70
N LEU A 114 -12.42 2.88 14.80
CA LEU A 114 -12.20 4.13 15.55
C LEU A 114 -11.10 5.01 14.94
N LYS A 115 -10.11 4.43 14.26
CA LYS A 115 -8.88 5.15 13.88
C LYS A 115 -8.69 5.39 12.39
N ARG A 116 -9.53 4.81 11.50
CA ARG A 116 -9.48 5.03 10.04
C ARG A 116 -9.37 6.51 9.65
N GLN A 117 -10.08 7.40 10.34
CA GLN A 117 -10.14 8.84 10.06
C GLN A 117 -9.03 9.67 10.75
N SER A 118 -8.17 9.05 11.56
CA SER A 118 -7.15 9.75 12.39
C SER A 118 -5.73 9.25 12.13
N GLN A 119 -5.37 9.14 10.86
CA GLN A 119 -4.03 8.68 10.40
C GLN A 119 -3.71 7.25 10.86
N TYR A 120 -4.48 6.30 10.35
CA TYR A 120 -4.12 4.89 10.42
C TYR A 120 -2.88 4.63 9.55
N LYS A 121 -1.82 4.07 10.14
CA LYS A 121 -0.49 4.04 9.54
C LYS A 121 -0.37 2.87 8.56
N ALA A 122 0.54 2.98 7.58
CA ALA A 122 0.81 1.94 6.60
C ALA A 122 1.06 0.55 7.22
N PHE A 123 1.85 0.47 8.29
CA PHE A 123 2.13 -0.81 8.95
C PHE A 123 0.89 -1.43 9.60
N GLU A 124 -0.07 -0.62 10.04
CA GLU A 124 -1.31 -1.11 10.63
C GLU A 124 -2.21 -1.67 9.53
N TRP A 125 -2.29 -1.00 8.37
CA TRP A 125 -2.96 -1.52 7.18
C TRP A 125 -2.32 -2.81 6.66
N MET A 126 -0.99 -2.89 6.70
CA MET A 126 -0.25 -4.11 6.39
C MET A 126 -0.64 -5.25 7.33
N ALA A 127 -0.67 -5.00 8.65
CA ALA A 127 -1.08 -5.98 9.64
C ALA A 127 -2.53 -6.44 9.42
N LEU A 128 -3.45 -5.52 9.12
CA LEU A 128 -4.82 -5.86 8.76
C LEU A 128 -4.87 -6.77 7.52
N THR A 129 -4.11 -6.44 6.49
CA THR A 129 -4.07 -7.17 5.22
C THR A 129 -3.61 -8.61 5.41
N TYR A 130 -2.50 -8.81 6.11
CA TYR A 130 -1.87 -10.12 6.19
C TYR A 130 -2.35 -10.97 7.36
N TRP A 131 -2.77 -10.35 8.46
CA TRP A 131 -2.98 -11.09 9.71
C TRP A 131 -4.42 -11.08 10.19
N TYR A 132 -5.19 -10.02 9.94
CA TYR A 132 -6.45 -9.81 10.67
C TYR A 132 -7.71 -9.84 9.82
N ILE A 133 -7.73 -9.28 8.60
CA ILE A 133 -8.97 -9.17 7.81
C ILE A 133 -9.61 -10.52 7.52
N VAL A 134 -8.84 -11.49 7.03
CA VAL A 134 -9.38 -12.81 6.70
C VAL A 134 -9.87 -13.57 7.93
N PRO A 135 -9.06 -13.79 8.99
CA PRO A 135 -9.53 -14.57 10.14
C PRO A 135 -10.64 -13.88 10.94
N ILE A 136 -10.55 -12.56 11.18
CA ILE A 136 -11.61 -11.82 11.87
C ILE A 136 -12.87 -11.76 11.01
N GLY A 137 -12.72 -11.58 9.69
CA GLY A 137 -13.84 -11.61 8.76
C GLY A 137 -14.58 -12.96 8.76
N CYS A 138 -13.85 -14.08 8.82
CA CYS A 138 -14.44 -15.41 8.98
C CYS A 138 -15.25 -15.51 10.28
N GLU A 139 -14.68 -15.08 11.41
CA GLU A 139 -15.33 -15.11 12.72
C GLU A 139 -16.62 -14.26 12.75
N LEU A 140 -16.62 -13.10 12.08
CA LEU A 140 -17.77 -12.20 12.01
C LEU A 140 -18.78 -12.56 10.91
N GLY A 141 -18.59 -13.69 10.24
CA GLY A 141 -19.47 -14.15 9.17
C GLY A 141 -19.54 -13.16 8.01
N PHE A 142 -18.39 -12.69 7.53
CA PHE A 142 -18.29 -11.96 6.28
C PHE A 142 -18.64 -12.90 5.12
N ASN A 143 -19.08 -12.33 4.00
CA ASN A 143 -19.32 -13.12 2.80
C ASN A 143 -18.03 -13.82 2.34
N SER A 144 -18.09 -15.13 2.12
CA SER A 144 -16.91 -15.94 1.79
C SER A 144 -16.27 -15.55 0.46
N LEU A 145 -17.04 -15.08 -0.53
CA LEU A 145 -16.51 -14.61 -1.81
C LEU A 145 -15.72 -13.31 -1.64
N ILE A 146 -16.18 -12.41 -0.76
CA ILE A 146 -15.47 -11.17 -0.43
C ILE A 146 -14.14 -11.50 0.27
N LEU A 147 -14.14 -12.44 1.22
CA LEU A 147 -12.92 -12.87 1.89
C LEU A 147 -11.95 -13.59 0.95
N GLN A 148 -12.45 -14.43 0.03
CA GLN A 148 -11.61 -15.08 -0.98
C GLN A 148 -10.99 -14.07 -1.95
N ASN A 149 -11.76 -13.07 -2.38
CA ASN A 149 -11.24 -11.98 -3.21
C ASN A 149 -10.16 -11.19 -2.46
N PHE A 150 -10.41 -10.83 -1.20
CA PHE A 150 -9.44 -10.13 -0.38
C PHE A 150 -8.17 -10.97 -0.12
N ALA A 151 -8.30 -12.27 0.15
CA ALA A 151 -7.15 -13.16 0.29
C ALA A 151 -6.33 -13.26 -1.00
N SER A 152 -6.99 -13.25 -2.17
CA SER A 152 -6.32 -13.20 -3.47
C SER A 152 -5.55 -11.89 -3.65
N LEU A 153 -6.13 -10.75 -3.25
CA LEU A 153 -5.43 -9.46 -3.22
C LEU A 153 -4.19 -9.51 -2.31
N ALA A 154 -4.31 -10.02 -1.09
CA ALA A 154 -3.17 -10.14 -0.18
C ALA A 154 -2.05 -10.99 -0.81
N LYS A 155 -2.40 -12.07 -1.52
CA LYS A 155 -1.44 -12.90 -2.25
C LYS A 155 -0.77 -12.17 -3.42
N ILE A 156 -1.53 -11.36 -4.16
CA ILE A 156 -1.00 -10.52 -5.25
C ILE A 156 0.00 -9.51 -4.69
N ILE A 157 -0.34 -8.82 -3.60
CA ILE A 157 0.56 -7.86 -2.94
C ILE A 157 1.82 -8.56 -2.45
N GLU A 158 1.70 -9.71 -1.76
CA GLU A 158 2.85 -10.49 -1.31
C GLU A 158 3.74 -10.89 -2.50
N THR A 159 3.14 -11.36 -3.59
CA THR A 159 3.89 -11.77 -4.80
C THR A 159 4.62 -10.59 -5.43
N ALA A 160 3.96 -9.43 -5.53
CA ALA A 160 4.57 -8.21 -6.06
C ALA A 160 5.71 -7.67 -5.17
N MET A 161 5.60 -7.86 -3.85
CA MET A 161 6.61 -7.47 -2.88
C MET A 161 7.76 -8.47 -2.76
N THR A 162 7.57 -9.71 -3.20
CA THR A 162 8.58 -10.75 -3.17
C THR A 162 9.50 -10.60 -4.38
N ILE A 163 10.77 -10.27 -4.13
CA ILE A 163 11.79 -10.30 -5.18
C ILE A 163 12.05 -11.77 -5.55
N SER A 164 11.46 -12.23 -6.65
CA SER A 164 11.85 -13.51 -7.25
C SER A 164 13.20 -13.33 -7.97
N PRO A 165 14.20 -14.17 -7.67
CA PRO A 165 15.48 -14.19 -8.39
C PRO A 165 15.33 -14.45 -9.89
#